data_AF-A0A813BES2-F1
#
_entry.id   AF-A0A813BES2-F1
#
_cell.length_a   1.000
_cell.length_b   1.000
_cell.length_c   1.000
_cell.angle_alpha   90.00
_cell.angle_beta   90.00
_cell.angle_gamma   90.00
#
_symmetry.space_group_name_H-M   'P 1'
#
loop_
_entity.id
_entity.type
_entity.pdbx_description
1 polymer ?
#
loop_
_entity_poly.entity_id
_entity_poly.type
_entity_poly.pdbx_seq_one_letter_code
_entity_poly.pdbx_strand_id
1 'polypeptide(L)'
;PFGGVNMIFMGDFFQLPPPEGGFIADVPHSLKSATGVDKSPDPLVEAGRDLFWRGAVQGVTELTETRRCSDEWWNEVVEQLRQGRLSDENHKYLHGIPVEGCTLSEAERQSWSVAKDVAEAKALQAEDCSKEAKRKWLQYHDRHTGDLCGLLPLAIGMPVALTDHVDRSDKFLLRGRCGHVHSWVWPENEQQPEVVYVKFPDVTWQLPGTPEPGIYPLRPVTEAWFLDRGRENPVLKVKRKQLQLTPAFAITAHSSQGKTLDATLLDLNVDKNVHQTLGTVAASRVRSREDVLILRPFPLWLFQRGSPEGPDLLLKTLRKEPVDWKAWRESKNPFAACGSCGHVKDFANFSYVEWGKVCLHCEKGGKTNGKRKISGDAEIFTKHVCDVCGCSKMAAAFPVAQLRQEGPDVKKVCTQCARNRRTLSCSICGKTKPSDAFDATMCTLPHGCAACTDCQQELHPKAKRLRG
;
A
#
# COMPACT_ATOMS: atom_id res chain seq x y z
N PRO A 1 10.78 24.13 29.94
CA PRO A 1 10.63 23.33 28.70
C PRO A 1 11.81 22.36 28.55
N PHE A 2 11.59 21.15 27.99
CA PHE A 2 12.66 20.19 27.62
C PHE A 2 13.74 19.92 28.69
N GLY A 3 13.37 19.89 29.98
CA GLY A 3 14.31 19.57 31.06
C GLY A 3 15.49 20.54 31.23
N GLY A 4 15.39 21.76 30.71
CA GLY A 4 16.47 22.76 30.76
C GLY A 4 17.50 22.64 29.63
N VAL A 5 17.25 21.77 28.64
CA VAL A 5 18.10 21.63 27.45
C VAL A 5 17.81 22.75 26.45
N ASN A 6 18.88 23.31 25.87
CA ASN A 6 18.76 24.23 24.74
C ASN A 6 18.38 23.45 23.47
N MET A 7 17.19 23.72 22.94
CA MET A 7 16.67 23.06 21.75
C MET A 7 16.75 23.99 20.55
N ILE A 8 17.31 23.49 19.44
CA ILE A 8 17.26 24.17 18.14
C ILE A 8 16.38 23.33 17.22
N PHE A 9 15.25 23.91 16.80
CA PHE A 9 14.34 23.27 15.86
C PHE A 9 14.56 23.83 14.46
N MET A 10 14.64 22.96 13.46
CA MET A 10 14.77 23.32 12.05
C MET A 10 13.75 22.51 11.26
N GLY A 11 12.98 23.18 10.41
CA GLY A 11 11.92 22.54 9.64
C GLY A 11 11.08 23.54 8.87
N ASP A 12 10.09 23.03 8.17
CA ASP A 12 9.22 23.78 7.29
C ASP A 12 7.79 23.25 7.45
N PHE A 13 6.94 24.01 8.13
CA PHE A 13 5.56 23.59 8.43
C PHE A 13 4.64 23.57 7.20
N PHE A 14 5.11 24.05 6.04
CA PHE A 14 4.37 23.94 4.78
C PHE A 14 4.77 22.70 3.97
N GLN A 15 5.67 21.86 4.48
CA GLN A 15 5.94 20.52 3.92
C GLN A 15 4.92 19.50 4.44
N LEU A 16 5.14 18.22 4.10
CA LEU A 16 4.24 17.15 4.48
C LEU A 16 4.10 17.06 6.01
N PRO A 17 2.86 16.95 6.53
CA PRO A 17 2.65 16.68 7.95
C PRO A 17 3.23 15.31 8.31
N PRO A 18 3.48 15.04 9.60
CA PRO A 18 3.96 13.73 10.03
C PRO A 18 2.98 12.64 9.57
N PRO A 19 3.49 11.49 9.08
CA PRO A 19 2.66 10.42 8.56
C PRO A 19 1.78 9.74 9.63
N GLU A 20 2.22 9.80 10.89
CA GLU A 20 1.49 9.33 12.08
C GLU A 20 1.78 10.29 13.25
N GLY A 21 0.90 10.32 14.26
CA GLY A 21 0.92 11.32 15.32
C GLY A 21 0.18 12.61 14.92
N GLY A 22 0.11 13.60 15.81
CA GLY A 22 -0.52 14.88 15.50
C GLY A 22 0.46 15.92 14.97
N PHE A 23 0.02 16.71 14.00
CA PHE A 23 0.84 17.76 13.44
C PHE A 23 0.99 18.92 14.42
N ILE A 24 2.23 19.32 14.70
CA ILE A 24 2.53 20.32 15.73
C ILE A 24 2.07 21.73 15.36
N ALA A 25 1.96 22.01 14.06
CA ALA A 25 1.42 23.27 13.55
C ALA A 25 -0.12 23.29 13.49
N ASP A 26 -0.79 22.18 13.80
CA ASP A 26 -2.23 22.25 14.03
C ASP A 26 -2.50 23.06 15.30
N VAL A 27 -3.48 23.95 15.23
CA VAL A 27 -3.91 24.74 16.38
C VAL A 27 -4.36 23.78 17.51
N PRO A 28 -3.78 23.87 18.72
CA PRO A 28 -4.15 23.06 19.87
C PRO A 28 -5.64 23.12 20.16
N HIS A 29 -6.21 22.02 20.62
CA HIS A 29 -7.62 21.96 21.03
C HIS A 29 -7.91 22.95 22.16
N SER A 30 -6.95 23.11 23.07
CA SER A 30 -7.00 24.05 24.19
C SER A 30 -7.18 25.52 23.76
N LEU A 31 -6.85 25.85 22.50
CA LEU A 31 -7.04 27.18 21.91
C LEU A 31 -8.28 27.26 20.99
N LYS A 32 -8.83 26.12 20.53
CA LYS A 32 -10.01 26.05 19.65
C LYS A 32 -11.33 26.09 20.42
N SER A 33 -11.40 25.48 21.60
CA SER A 33 -12.65 25.32 22.35
C SER A 33 -12.60 26.12 23.66
N ALA A 34 -13.39 27.19 23.74
CA ALA A 34 -13.61 27.90 25.00
C ALA A 34 -14.53 27.13 25.98
N THR A 35 -15.18 26.06 25.53
CA THR A 35 -16.26 25.36 26.26
C THR A 35 -15.98 23.89 26.58
N GLY A 36 -14.89 23.30 26.08
CA GLY A 36 -14.40 21.97 26.50
C GLY A 36 -15.24 20.76 26.06
N VAL A 37 -16.12 20.91 25.06
CA VAL A 37 -17.11 19.87 24.70
C VAL A 37 -16.62 18.91 23.60
N ASP A 38 -15.56 19.23 22.87
CA ASP A 38 -15.01 18.33 21.84
C ASP A 38 -13.97 17.34 22.41
N LYS A 39 -14.02 16.09 21.94
CA LYS A 39 -13.09 15.03 22.34
C LYS A 39 -11.66 15.42 21.97
N SER A 40 -10.78 15.51 22.96
CA SER A 40 -9.36 15.79 22.77
C SER A 40 -8.67 14.72 21.89
N PRO A 41 -7.95 15.11 20.84
CA PRO A 41 -7.12 14.19 20.07
C PRO A 41 -5.83 13.91 20.87
N ASP A 42 -5.67 12.70 21.42
CA ASP A 42 -4.45 12.20 22.09
C ASP A 42 -3.73 13.19 23.06
N PRO A 43 -3.80 12.98 24.40
CA PRO A 43 -3.18 13.85 25.39
C PRO A 43 -1.68 14.13 25.18
N LEU A 44 -0.91 13.21 24.57
CA LEU A 44 0.52 13.42 24.31
C LEU A 44 0.75 14.35 23.13
N VAL A 45 -0.10 14.25 22.09
CA VAL A 45 -0.09 15.16 20.95
C VAL A 45 -0.44 16.57 21.40
N GLU A 46 -1.49 16.72 22.21
CA GLU A 46 -1.89 18.02 22.73
C GLU A 46 -0.83 18.63 23.64
N ALA A 47 -0.18 17.83 24.51
CA ALA A 47 0.94 18.32 25.31
C ALA A 47 2.12 18.79 24.44
N GLY A 48 2.43 18.08 23.34
CA GLY A 48 3.47 18.48 22.38
C GLY A 48 3.14 19.78 21.64
N ARG A 49 1.89 19.94 21.21
CA ARG A 49 1.38 21.17 20.59
C ARG A 49 1.39 22.32 21.60
N ASP A 50 0.82 22.14 22.79
CA ASP A 50 0.80 23.14 23.85
C ASP A 50 2.20 23.60 24.22
N LEU A 51 3.21 22.71 24.23
CA LEU A 51 4.60 23.09 24.46
C LEU A 51 5.07 24.13 23.42
N PHE A 52 4.84 23.88 22.12
CA PHE A 52 5.23 24.81 21.06
C PHE A 52 4.38 26.09 21.04
N TRP A 53 3.07 25.98 21.25
CA TRP A 53 2.12 27.08 21.15
C TRP A 53 2.03 27.98 22.39
N ARG A 54 2.49 27.51 23.56
CA ARG A 54 2.44 28.25 24.84
C ARG A 54 3.80 28.80 25.29
N GLY A 55 4.73 29.01 24.34
CA GLY A 55 5.95 29.77 24.59
C GLY A 55 7.17 28.96 25.05
N ALA A 56 7.27 27.67 24.73
CA ALA A 56 8.54 26.95 24.91
C ALA A 56 9.65 27.39 23.95
N VAL A 57 9.27 28.01 22.83
CA VAL A 57 10.18 28.51 21.81
C VAL A 57 10.42 30.00 22.06
N GLN A 58 11.68 30.36 22.32
CA GLN A 58 12.07 31.73 22.71
C GLN A 58 12.09 32.71 21.53
N GLY A 59 12.14 32.19 20.30
CA GLY A 59 12.13 32.98 19.08
C GLY A 59 12.16 32.08 17.85
N VAL A 60 11.79 32.65 16.72
CA VAL A 60 11.89 32.01 15.40
C VAL A 60 12.83 32.84 14.55
N THR A 61 13.67 32.17 13.76
CA THR A 61 14.47 32.81 12.71
C THR A 61 14.02 32.22 11.40
N GLU A 62 13.42 33.06 10.57
CA GLU A 62 12.97 32.67 9.24
C GLU A 62 14.10 32.90 8.24
N LEU A 63 14.46 31.85 7.52
CA LEU A 63 15.36 31.97 6.37
C LEU A 63 14.51 32.34 5.15
N THR A 64 14.70 33.55 4.63
CA THR A 64 13.93 34.07 3.50
C THR A 64 14.64 33.92 2.15
N GLU A 65 15.92 33.56 2.16
CA GLU A 65 16.72 33.39 0.95
C GLU A 65 16.86 31.90 0.58
N THR A 66 16.26 31.50 -0.55
CA THR A 66 16.38 30.15 -1.09
C THR A 66 17.71 29.97 -1.81
N ARG A 67 18.65 29.23 -1.23
CA ARG A 67 19.94 28.89 -1.85
C ARG A 67 19.92 27.63 -2.74
N ARG A 68 18.76 26.95 -2.83
CA ARG A 68 18.63 25.65 -3.52
C ARG A 68 18.56 25.80 -5.05
N CYS A 69 17.85 26.80 -5.54
CA CYS A 69 17.64 27.02 -6.96
C CYS A 69 18.04 28.46 -7.30
N SER A 70 18.92 28.61 -8.29
CA SER A 70 19.32 29.93 -8.81
C SER A 70 18.31 30.50 -9.81
N ASP A 71 17.31 29.72 -10.21
CA ASP A 71 16.26 30.14 -11.13
C ASP A 71 15.16 30.88 -10.34
N GLU A 72 15.06 32.18 -10.60
CA GLU A 72 14.09 33.07 -9.96
C GLU A 72 12.65 32.66 -10.28
N TRP A 73 12.38 32.23 -11.51
CA TRP A 73 11.06 31.78 -11.93
C TRP A 73 10.67 30.46 -11.24
N TRP A 74 11.60 29.49 -11.16
CA TRP A 74 11.31 28.24 -10.46
C TRP A 74 11.05 28.47 -8.96
N ASN A 75 11.78 29.40 -8.34
CA ASN A 75 11.52 29.80 -6.96
C ASN A 75 10.11 30.42 -6.81
N GLU A 76 9.66 31.24 -7.76
CA GLU A 76 8.30 31.77 -7.78
C GLU A 76 7.24 30.66 -7.89
N VAL A 77 7.43 29.70 -8.81
CA VAL A 77 6.51 28.56 -8.97
C VAL A 77 6.42 27.74 -7.69
N VAL A 78 7.56 27.39 -7.09
CA VAL A 78 7.62 26.63 -5.84
C VAL A 78 6.93 27.38 -4.71
N GLU A 79 7.11 28.70 -4.63
CA GLU A 79 6.45 29.52 -3.63
C GLU A 79 4.93 29.60 -3.83
N GLN A 80 4.47 29.74 -5.08
CA GLN A 80 3.04 29.70 -5.37
C GLN A 80 2.41 28.34 -5.05
N LEU A 81 3.12 27.23 -5.34
CA LEU A 81 2.69 25.88 -4.96
C LEU A 81 2.63 25.73 -3.44
N ARG A 82 3.65 26.19 -2.73
CA ARG A 82 3.73 26.21 -1.25
C ARG A 82 2.56 26.97 -0.64
N GLN A 83 2.22 28.13 -1.21
CA GLN A 83 1.15 28.98 -0.73
C GLN A 83 -0.23 28.57 -1.26
N GLY A 84 -0.32 27.51 -2.09
CA GLY A 84 -1.59 27.04 -2.67
C GLY A 84 -2.24 28.03 -3.64
N ARG A 85 -1.45 28.89 -4.28
CA ARG A 85 -1.91 29.97 -5.18
C ARG A 85 -1.14 30.02 -6.50
N LEU A 86 -0.93 28.84 -7.09
CA LEU A 86 -0.36 28.69 -8.43
C LEU A 86 -1.13 29.57 -9.43
N SER A 87 -0.44 30.51 -10.05
CA SER A 87 -1.01 31.38 -11.07
C SER A 87 -1.41 30.58 -12.31
N ASP A 88 -2.43 31.06 -13.02
CA ASP A 88 -2.85 30.45 -14.29
C ASP A 88 -1.72 30.46 -15.33
N GLU A 89 -0.86 31.48 -15.30
CA GLU A 89 0.33 31.59 -16.11
C GLU A 89 1.35 30.48 -15.82
N ASN A 90 1.75 30.31 -14.55
CA ASN A 90 2.67 29.25 -14.17
C ASN A 90 2.06 27.85 -14.34
N HIS A 91 0.76 27.70 -14.12
CA HIS A 91 0.05 26.45 -14.41
C HIS A 91 0.10 26.12 -15.91
N LYS A 92 -0.26 27.07 -16.78
CA LYS A 92 -0.14 26.91 -18.24
C LYS A 92 1.29 26.56 -18.64
N TYR A 93 2.26 27.24 -18.04
CA TYR A 93 3.67 26.99 -18.28
C TYR A 93 4.09 25.56 -17.92
N LEU A 94 3.75 25.08 -16.71
CA LEU A 94 4.04 23.71 -16.27
C LEU A 94 3.45 22.64 -17.19
N HIS A 95 2.44 23.01 -17.99
CA HIS A 95 1.80 22.17 -19.00
C HIS A 95 2.29 22.41 -20.44
N GLY A 96 3.37 23.16 -20.63
CA GLY A 96 3.95 23.44 -21.94
C GLY A 96 3.08 24.35 -22.83
N ILE A 97 2.16 25.10 -22.23
CA ILE A 97 1.31 26.06 -22.95
C ILE A 97 2.06 27.39 -23.03
N PRO A 98 2.24 27.99 -24.23
CA PRO A 98 2.92 29.27 -24.38
C PRO A 98 2.25 30.38 -23.56
N VAL A 99 3.07 31.16 -22.86
CA VAL A 99 2.68 32.33 -22.07
C VAL A 99 3.59 33.51 -22.41
N GLU A 100 3.02 34.72 -22.42
CA GLU A 100 3.71 35.97 -22.76
C GLU A 100 4.63 36.38 -21.60
N GLY A 101 5.86 36.86 -21.89
CA GLY A 101 6.84 37.22 -20.85
C GLY A 101 7.70 36.06 -20.32
N CYS A 102 7.55 34.86 -20.86
CA CYS A 102 8.34 33.69 -20.50
C CYS A 102 9.85 33.89 -20.75
N THR A 103 10.66 33.71 -19.71
CA THR A 103 12.13 33.85 -19.72
C THR A 103 12.87 32.58 -20.12
N LEU A 104 12.15 31.45 -20.24
CA LEU A 104 12.75 30.14 -20.51
C LEU A 104 13.12 29.98 -21.99
N SER A 105 14.24 29.31 -22.20
CA SER A 105 14.75 29.03 -23.53
C SER A 105 13.74 28.20 -24.34
N GLU A 106 13.89 28.22 -25.66
CA GLU A 106 13.04 27.44 -26.56
C GLU A 106 13.12 25.93 -26.25
N ALA A 107 14.29 25.44 -25.83
CA ALA A 107 14.51 24.04 -25.42
C ALA A 107 13.74 23.68 -24.15
N GLU A 108 13.62 24.60 -23.19
CA GLU A 108 12.87 24.38 -21.94
C GLU A 108 11.36 24.40 -22.18
N ARG A 109 10.88 25.23 -23.11
CA ARG A 109 9.47 25.22 -23.52
C ARG A 109 9.05 23.95 -24.24
N GLN A 110 10.00 23.24 -24.85
CA GLN A 110 9.80 21.97 -25.54
C GLN A 110 9.98 20.75 -24.62
N SER A 111 10.07 20.91 -23.29
CA SER A 111 10.36 19.79 -22.38
C SER A 111 9.25 18.72 -22.27
N TRP A 112 8.13 18.85 -22.99
CA TRP A 112 7.00 17.92 -22.92
C TRP A 112 6.65 17.38 -24.29
N SER A 113 6.90 16.09 -24.50
CA SER A 113 6.42 15.38 -25.70
C SER A 113 4.98 14.93 -25.47
N VAL A 114 4.04 15.60 -26.14
CA VAL A 114 2.60 15.31 -26.05
C VAL A 114 2.23 14.22 -27.06
N ALA A 115 1.56 13.16 -26.59
CA ALA A 115 1.12 12.08 -27.46
C ALA A 115 0.01 12.52 -28.42
N LYS A 116 0.01 11.99 -29.64
CA LYS A 116 -1.05 12.24 -30.62
C LYS A 116 -2.01 11.05 -30.68
N ASP A 117 -3.23 11.23 -30.22
CA ASP A 117 -4.29 10.20 -30.25
C ASP A 117 -5.27 10.41 -31.42
N VAL A 118 -5.44 9.35 -32.23
CA VAL A 118 -6.39 9.29 -33.35
C VAL A 118 -7.38 8.16 -33.12
N ALA A 119 -8.63 8.51 -32.83
CA ALA A 119 -9.72 7.55 -32.65
C ALA A 119 -10.24 7.05 -34.01
N GLU A 120 -10.51 5.75 -34.11
CA GLU A 120 -11.15 5.16 -35.30
C GLU A 120 -12.65 5.46 -35.33
N ALA A 121 -13.31 5.25 -36.48
CA ALA A 121 -14.70 5.67 -36.72
C ALA A 121 -15.69 5.24 -35.62
N LYS A 122 -15.59 3.99 -35.13
CA LYS A 122 -16.46 3.49 -34.05
C LYS A 122 -16.20 4.17 -32.71
N ALA A 123 -14.94 4.48 -32.40
CA ALA A 123 -14.56 5.22 -31.20
C ALA A 123 -15.03 6.68 -31.26
N LEU A 124 -14.94 7.32 -32.43
CA LEU A 124 -15.41 8.69 -32.65
C LEU A 124 -16.93 8.86 -32.44
N GLN A 125 -17.70 7.80 -32.69
CA GLN A 125 -19.15 7.79 -32.52
C GLN A 125 -19.58 7.52 -31.07
N ALA A 126 -18.65 7.14 -30.19
CA ALA A 126 -18.95 6.92 -28.77
C ALA A 126 -19.00 8.26 -28.01
N GLU A 127 -19.87 8.35 -27.00
CA GLU A 127 -19.97 9.52 -26.11
C GLU A 127 -18.63 9.84 -25.41
N ASP A 128 -17.80 8.81 -25.20
CA ASP A 128 -16.47 8.90 -24.56
C ASP A 128 -15.38 9.53 -25.47
N CYS A 129 -15.74 10.09 -26.63
CA CYS A 129 -14.81 10.68 -27.60
C CYS A 129 -15.05 12.18 -27.87
N SER A 130 -15.34 12.97 -26.82
CA SER A 130 -15.35 14.44 -26.89
C SER A 130 -13.94 15.05 -26.91
N LYS A 131 -13.82 16.37 -27.17
CA LYS A 131 -12.54 17.10 -27.07
C LYS A 131 -11.96 17.05 -25.65
N GLU A 132 -12.82 17.13 -24.64
CA GLU A 132 -12.47 17.03 -23.22
C GLU A 132 -12.03 15.60 -22.88
N ALA A 133 -12.69 14.59 -23.44
CA ALA A 133 -12.30 13.19 -23.26
C ALA A 133 -10.91 12.92 -23.83
N LYS A 134 -10.58 13.44 -25.02
CA LYS A 134 -9.23 13.33 -25.60
C LYS A 134 -8.13 13.90 -24.70
N ARG A 135 -8.39 15.01 -23.99
CA ARG A 135 -7.45 15.54 -22.99
C ARG A 135 -7.28 14.59 -21.81
N LYS A 136 -8.36 13.95 -21.35
CA LYS A 136 -8.30 12.93 -20.29
C LYS A 136 -7.51 11.70 -20.72
N TRP A 137 -7.53 11.32 -21.99
CA TRP A 137 -6.76 10.17 -22.48
C TRP A 137 -5.26 10.35 -22.27
N LEU A 138 -4.74 11.58 -22.31
CA LEU A 138 -3.32 11.86 -22.02
C LEU A 138 -2.94 11.55 -20.57
N GLN A 139 -3.92 11.47 -19.65
CA GLN A 139 -3.72 11.12 -18.25
C GLN A 139 -3.83 9.61 -18.00
N TYR A 140 -4.20 8.82 -19.02
CA TYR A 140 -4.30 7.38 -18.87
C TYR A 140 -2.91 6.78 -18.68
N HIS A 141 -2.84 5.78 -17.81
CA HIS A 141 -1.62 5.01 -17.58
C HIS A 141 -1.11 4.43 -18.93
N ASP A 142 0.19 4.55 -19.18
CA ASP A 142 0.87 4.03 -20.38
C ASP A 142 0.55 2.55 -20.65
N ARG A 143 0.49 1.71 -19.60
CA ARG A 143 0.05 0.29 -19.64
C ARG A 143 -1.33 0.05 -20.24
N HIS A 144 -2.18 1.07 -20.28
CA HIS A 144 -3.51 1.01 -20.88
C HIS A 144 -3.57 1.63 -22.28
N THR A 145 -2.47 2.24 -22.73
CA THR A 145 -2.39 3.04 -23.95
C THR A 145 -1.22 2.62 -24.84
N GLY A 146 -0.97 1.29 -24.90
CA GLY A 146 0.06 0.71 -25.77
C GLY A 146 1.49 0.87 -25.24
N ASP A 147 1.67 0.98 -23.91
CA ASP A 147 2.97 1.25 -23.28
C ASP A 147 3.59 2.60 -23.73
N LEU A 148 2.73 3.57 -24.09
CA LEU A 148 3.11 4.91 -24.55
C LEU A 148 2.52 6.00 -23.63
N CYS A 149 3.38 6.83 -23.05
CA CYS A 149 2.96 7.93 -22.17
C CYS A 149 2.11 8.97 -22.91
N GLY A 150 1.05 9.48 -22.27
CA GLY A 150 0.27 10.58 -22.83
C GLY A 150 1.05 11.91 -22.82
N LEU A 151 1.71 12.20 -21.71
CA LEU A 151 2.68 13.30 -21.57
C LEU A 151 4.01 12.71 -21.14
N LEU A 152 5.07 12.93 -21.92
CA LEU A 152 6.41 12.47 -21.62
C LEU A 152 7.32 13.69 -21.37
N PRO A 153 7.72 13.97 -20.13
CA PRO A 153 8.72 14.99 -19.86
C PRO A 153 10.09 14.55 -20.42
N LEU A 154 10.82 15.49 -20.98
CA LEU A 154 12.16 15.33 -21.56
C LEU A 154 13.06 16.46 -21.07
N ALA A 155 14.20 16.07 -20.50
CA ALA A 155 15.26 16.99 -20.12
C ALA A 155 16.60 16.33 -20.46
N ILE A 156 17.57 17.11 -20.93
CA ILE A 156 18.91 16.60 -21.21
C ILE A 156 19.51 16.04 -19.91
N GLY A 157 20.08 14.84 -19.99
CA GLY A 157 20.62 14.09 -18.85
C GLY A 157 19.58 13.30 -18.05
N MET A 158 18.27 13.43 -18.34
CA MET A 158 17.25 12.71 -17.59
C MET A 158 17.35 11.19 -17.81
N PRO A 159 17.33 10.37 -16.74
CA PRO A 159 17.25 8.92 -16.87
C PRO A 159 15.90 8.52 -17.47
N VAL A 160 15.95 7.67 -18.49
CA VAL A 160 14.79 7.13 -19.19
C VAL A 160 14.92 5.63 -19.37
N ALA A 161 13.80 4.94 -19.49
CA ALA A 161 13.74 3.52 -19.78
C ALA A 161 12.91 3.26 -21.04
N LEU A 162 13.35 2.29 -21.84
CA LEU A 162 12.60 1.83 -23.01
C LEU A 162 11.29 1.17 -22.58
N THR A 163 10.17 1.55 -23.18
CA THR A 163 8.87 0.94 -22.87
C THR A 163 8.61 -0.36 -23.63
N ASP A 164 9.39 -0.62 -24.70
CA ASP A 164 9.32 -1.84 -25.51
C ASP A 164 10.71 -2.28 -26.04
N HIS A 165 10.77 -3.39 -26.77
CA HIS A 165 11.95 -3.90 -27.46
C HIS A 165 12.22 -3.11 -28.75
N VAL A 166 13.15 -2.16 -28.68
CA VAL A 166 13.49 -1.26 -29.79
C VAL A 166 14.43 -1.92 -30.79
N ASP A 167 15.49 -2.59 -30.31
CA ASP A 167 16.49 -3.24 -31.16
C ASP A 167 16.95 -4.56 -30.53
N ARG A 168 16.66 -5.68 -31.20
CA ARG A 168 17.03 -7.05 -30.76
C ARG A 168 18.31 -7.58 -31.41
N SER A 169 19.02 -6.76 -32.18
CA SER A 169 20.33 -7.09 -32.72
C SER A 169 21.39 -7.17 -31.61
N ASP A 170 22.65 -7.09 -32.01
CA ASP A 170 23.82 -7.01 -31.12
C ASP A 170 23.79 -5.83 -30.13
N LYS A 171 22.87 -4.87 -30.32
CA LYS A 171 22.72 -3.69 -29.45
C LYS A 171 21.89 -3.94 -28.19
N PHE A 172 21.07 -4.99 -28.17
CA PHE A 172 20.25 -5.42 -27.03
C PHE A 172 19.44 -4.29 -26.37
N LEU A 173 18.79 -3.44 -27.16
CA LEU A 173 17.89 -2.39 -26.69
C LEU A 173 16.50 -2.97 -26.43
N LEU A 174 16.40 -3.74 -25.35
CA LEU A 174 15.20 -4.43 -24.91
C LEU A 174 14.36 -3.57 -23.96
N ARG A 175 13.08 -3.93 -23.82
CA ARG A 175 12.15 -3.31 -22.86
C ARG A 175 12.78 -3.18 -21.47
N GLY A 176 12.69 -2.00 -20.90
CA GLY A 176 13.21 -1.67 -19.57
C GLY A 176 14.71 -1.43 -19.50
N ARG A 177 15.43 -1.40 -20.63
CA ARG A 177 16.81 -0.91 -20.70
C ARG A 177 16.81 0.59 -20.39
N CYS A 178 17.63 0.98 -19.41
CA CYS A 178 17.79 2.37 -19.02
C CYS A 178 18.89 3.06 -19.81
N GLY A 179 18.69 4.34 -20.08
CA GLY A 179 19.67 5.26 -20.67
C GLY A 179 19.40 6.68 -20.19
N HIS A 180 20.12 7.65 -20.76
CA HIS A 180 19.95 9.07 -20.46
C HIS A 180 19.61 9.83 -21.73
N VAL A 181 18.69 10.79 -21.64
CA VAL A 181 18.40 11.68 -22.77
C VAL A 181 19.66 12.49 -23.07
N HIS A 182 20.22 12.33 -24.27
CA HIS A 182 21.42 13.03 -24.70
C HIS A 182 21.07 14.34 -25.41
N SER A 183 20.20 14.27 -26.42
CA SER A 183 19.75 15.41 -27.21
C SER A 183 18.47 15.06 -27.98
N TRP A 184 17.89 16.02 -28.69
CA TRP A 184 16.70 15.81 -29.53
C TRP A 184 16.71 16.74 -30.74
N VAL A 185 15.91 16.38 -31.74
CA VAL A 185 15.54 17.27 -32.84
C VAL A 185 14.05 17.54 -32.72
N TRP A 186 13.72 18.79 -32.49
CA TRP A 186 12.35 19.23 -32.30
C TRP A 186 11.95 20.19 -33.43
N PRO A 187 11.03 19.80 -34.31
CA PRO A 187 10.56 20.69 -35.37
C PRO A 187 9.80 21.90 -34.79
N GLU A 188 9.93 23.06 -35.44
CA GLU A 188 9.13 24.23 -35.08
C GLU A 188 7.62 23.93 -35.15
N ASN A 189 6.87 24.46 -34.18
CA ASN A 189 5.41 24.32 -34.06
C ASN A 189 4.89 22.88 -33.84
N GLU A 190 5.76 21.92 -33.54
CA GLU A 190 5.36 20.57 -33.16
C GLU A 190 5.35 20.37 -31.63
N GLN A 191 4.40 19.59 -31.13
CA GLN A 191 4.31 19.25 -29.69
C GLN A 191 5.06 17.96 -29.33
N GLN A 192 5.83 17.40 -30.27
CA GLN A 192 6.55 16.14 -30.13
C GLN A 192 7.84 16.23 -30.96
N PRO A 193 8.97 15.72 -30.47
CA PRO A 193 10.21 15.71 -31.23
C PRO A 193 10.12 14.73 -32.39
N GLU A 194 10.85 15.01 -33.47
CA GLU A 194 11.02 14.05 -34.56
C GLU A 194 11.87 12.86 -34.09
N VAL A 195 12.92 13.16 -33.33
CA VAL A 195 13.84 12.16 -32.78
C VAL A 195 14.41 12.62 -31.43
N VAL A 196 14.54 11.67 -30.51
CA VAL A 196 15.29 11.82 -29.26
C VAL A 196 16.47 10.87 -29.28
N TYR A 197 17.66 11.39 -29.05
CA TYR A 197 18.88 10.61 -28.89
C TYR A 197 19.04 10.22 -27.44
N VAL A 198 19.14 8.92 -27.18
CA VAL A 198 19.34 8.36 -25.84
C VAL A 198 20.71 7.69 -25.78
N LYS A 199 21.49 8.05 -24.76
CA LYS A 199 22.78 7.44 -24.44
C LYS A 199 22.56 6.23 -23.52
N PHE A 200 22.96 5.06 -23.98
CA PHE A 200 22.98 3.84 -23.19
C PHE A 200 24.37 3.63 -22.59
N PRO A 201 24.51 3.42 -21.27
CA PRO A 201 25.79 3.13 -20.65
C PRO A 201 26.24 1.69 -20.97
N ASP A 202 27.55 1.45 -20.83
CA ASP A 202 28.20 0.14 -20.91
C ASP A 202 27.95 -0.61 -22.22
N VAL A 203 28.01 0.10 -23.34
CA VAL A 203 27.89 -0.48 -24.68
C VAL A 203 29.09 -0.11 -25.55
N THR A 204 29.46 -1.03 -26.44
CA THR A 204 30.65 -0.90 -27.31
C THR A 204 30.32 -0.47 -28.73
N TRP A 205 29.06 -0.58 -29.14
CA TRP A 205 28.63 -0.19 -30.48
C TRP A 205 28.50 1.35 -30.58
N GLN A 206 28.74 1.87 -31.79
CA GLN A 206 28.58 3.28 -32.12
C GLN A 206 27.90 3.39 -33.48
N LEU A 207 26.86 4.21 -33.58
CA LEU A 207 26.19 4.45 -34.86
C LEU A 207 26.97 5.48 -35.68
N PRO A 208 27.05 5.33 -37.02
CA PRO A 208 27.68 6.33 -37.88
C PRO A 208 27.09 7.72 -37.66
N GLY A 209 27.95 8.73 -37.50
CA GLY A 209 27.53 10.13 -37.28
C GLY A 209 27.19 10.49 -35.83
N THR A 210 27.34 9.57 -34.87
CA THR A 210 27.22 9.88 -33.44
C THR A 210 28.57 10.30 -32.83
N PRO A 211 28.61 11.29 -31.92
CA PRO A 211 29.86 11.79 -31.34
C PRO A 211 30.57 10.78 -30.43
N GLU A 212 29.83 9.84 -29.85
CA GLU A 212 30.33 8.85 -28.91
C GLU A 212 29.53 7.53 -28.98
N PRO A 213 30.08 6.40 -28.50
CA PRO A 213 29.39 5.10 -28.49
C PRO A 213 28.07 5.12 -27.72
N GLY A 214 27.14 4.22 -28.05
CA GLY A 214 25.92 4.02 -27.26
C GLY A 214 24.81 5.06 -27.43
N ILE A 215 24.96 6.03 -28.35
CA ILE A 215 23.88 6.95 -28.70
C ILE A 215 22.95 6.28 -29.72
N TYR A 216 21.66 6.22 -29.41
CA TYR A 216 20.63 5.65 -30.29
C TYR A 216 19.49 6.64 -30.58
N PRO A 217 19.08 6.83 -31.85
CA PRO A 217 17.94 7.66 -32.21
C PRO A 217 16.62 6.92 -31.98
N LEU A 218 15.74 7.50 -31.17
CA LEU A 218 14.37 7.02 -30.96
C LEU A 218 13.39 7.98 -31.63
N ARG A 219 12.57 7.43 -32.54
CA ARG A 219 11.50 8.15 -33.22
C ARG A 219 10.15 7.76 -32.61
N PRO A 220 9.13 8.64 -32.62
CA PRO A 220 7.80 8.29 -32.14
C PRO A 220 7.21 7.13 -32.95
N VAL A 221 6.70 6.11 -32.26
CA VAL A 221 5.98 4.97 -32.84
C VAL A 221 4.48 5.14 -32.66
N THR A 222 3.67 4.37 -33.38
CA THR A 222 2.21 4.40 -33.24
C THR A 222 1.70 3.06 -32.76
N GLU A 223 1.06 3.02 -31.59
CA GLU A 223 0.45 1.83 -31.01
C GLU A 223 -1.06 1.98 -30.89
N ALA A 224 -1.78 0.86 -30.96
CA ALA A 224 -3.23 0.85 -30.79
C ALA A 224 -3.63 0.47 -29.37
N TRP A 225 -4.65 1.13 -28.85
CA TRP A 225 -5.30 0.81 -27.59
C TRP A 225 -6.83 0.96 -27.71
N PHE A 226 -7.57 0.51 -26.70
CA PHE A 226 -9.03 0.45 -26.76
C PHE A 226 -9.64 1.15 -25.54
N LEU A 227 -10.56 2.08 -25.79
CA LEU A 227 -11.33 2.75 -24.72
C LEU A 227 -12.18 1.75 -23.93
N ASP A 228 -12.68 0.72 -24.62
CA ASP A 228 -13.53 -0.33 -24.07
C ASP A 228 -12.79 -1.63 -23.81
N ARG A 229 -11.49 -1.56 -23.46
CA ARG A 229 -10.63 -2.72 -23.16
C ARG A 229 -11.24 -3.73 -22.17
N GLY A 230 -12.12 -3.26 -21.27
CA GLY A 230 -12.81 -4.12 -20.29
C GLY A 230 -13.96 -4.97 -20.86
N ARG A 231 -14.35 -4.77 -22.13
CA ARG A 231 -15.39 -5.58 -22.79
C ARG A 231 -14.81 -6.85 -23.38
N GLU A 232 -15.64 -7.89 -23.51
CA GLU A 232 -15.25 -9.19 -24.10
C GLU A 232 -14.72 -9.04 -25.53
N ASN A 233 -15.31 -8.12 -26.31
CA ASN A 233 -14.86 -7.76 -27.65
C ASN A 233 -14.69 -6.23 -27.75
N PRO A 234 -13.50 -5.69 -27.46
CA PRO A 234 -13.22 -4.26 -27.56
C PRO A 234 -13.30 -3.79 -29.02
N VAL A 235 -14.03 -2.71 -29.28
CA VAL A 235 -14.26 -2.15 -30.62
C VAL A 235 -13.94 -0.65 -30.72
N LEU A 236 -13.75 0.04 -29.59
CA LEU A 236 -13.48 1.47 -29.53
C LEU A 236 -11.97 1.73 -29.57
N LYS A 237 -11.38 1.51 -30.75
CA LYS A 237 -9.94 1.59 -30.98
C LYS A 237 -9.44 3.03 -31.15
N VAL A 238 -8.31 3.33 -30.53
CA VAL A 238 -7.56 4.58 -30.60
C VAL A 238 -6.11 4.27 -30.92
N LYS A 239 -5.49 5.04 -31.82
CA LYS A 239 -4.06 4.95 -32.15
C LYS A 239 -3.32 6.09 -31.46
N ARG A 240 -2.31 5.77 -30.64
CA ARG A 240 -1.45 6.72 -29.95
C ARG A 240 -0.08 6.78 -30.61
N LYS A 241 0.40 7.97 -30.95
CA LYS A 241 1.77 8.21 -31.41
C LYS A 241 2.63 8.86 -30.32
N GLN A 242 3.69 8.18 -29.89
CA GLN A 242 4.64 8.65 -28.86
C GLN A 242 5.99 7.91 -28.94
N LEU A 243 7.03 8.48 -28.33
CA LEU A 243 8.30 7.81 -28.06
C LEU A 243 8.12 6.60 -27.12
N GLN A 244 8.88 5.53 -27.36
CA GLN A 244 8.93 4.34 -26.49
C GLN A 244 9.81 4.56 -25.27
N LEU A 245 9.55 5.64 -24.53
CA LEU A 245 10.32 6.10 -23.38
C LEU A 245 9.41 6.41 -22.20
N THR A 246 9.93 6.17 -21.00
CA THR A 246 9.34 6.61 -19.73
C THR A 246 10.44 7.10 -18.79
N PRO A 247 10.20 8.09 -17.91
CA PRO A 247 11.17 8.49 -16.91
C PRO A 247 11.59 7.32 -16.02
N ALA A 248 12.88 7.17 -15.76
CA ALA A 248 13.45 6.03 -15.04
C ALA A 248 13.98 6.37 -13.64
N PHE A 249 13.44 7.42 -13.01
CA PHE A 249 13.80 7.80 -11.63
C PHE A 249 13.32 6.80 -10.58
N ALA A 250 12.20 6.13 -10.83
CA ALA A 250 11.63 5.14 -9.94
C ALA A 250 11.22 3.90 -10.71
N ILE A 251 11.33 2.74 -10.07
CA ILE A 251 10.92 1.46 -10.63
C ILE A 251 10.02 0.75 -9.64
N THR A 252 8.92 0.16 -10.13
CA THR A 252 8.08 -0.68 -9.28
C THR A 252 8.79 -1.97 -8.90
N ALA A 253 8.52 -2.51 -7.72
CA ALA A 253 9.12 -3.77 -7.27
C ALA A 253 8.93 -4.90 -8.31
N HIS A 254 7.74 -5.01 -8.89
CA HIS A 254 7.46 -5.96 -9.98
C HIS A 254 8.39 -5.78 -11.19
N SER A 255 8.63 -4.54 -11.62
CA SER A 255 9.51 -4.26 -12.77
C SER A 255 10.99 -4.43 -12.45
N SER A 256 11.36 -4.40 -11.16
CA SER A 256 12.73 -4.67 -10.70
C SER A 256 13.05 -6.15 -10.59
N GLN A 257 12.04 -7.03 -10.58
CA GLN A 257 12.24 -8.46 -10.38
C GLN A 257 13.22 -9.05 -11.40
N GLY A 258 14.25 -9.73 -10.90
CA GLY A 258 15.32 -10.30 -11.72
C GLY A 258 16.49 -9.34 -12.01
N LYS A 259 16.40 -8.06 -11.66
CA LYS A 259 17.49 -7.08 -11.83
C LYS A 259 18.42 -7.04 -10.61
N THR A 260 19.69 -6.69 -10.81
CA THR A 260 20.59 -6.24 -9.75
C THR A 260 20.81 -4.74 -9.92
N LEU A 261 20.65 -3.98 -8.86
CA LEU A 261 20.80 -2.52 -8.83
C LEU A 261 21.99 -2.18 -7.92
N ASP A 262 22.74 -1.16 -8.31
CA ASP A 262 23.95 -0.75 -7.56
C ASP A 262 23.57 -0.14 -6.21
N ALA A 263 22.53 0.70 -6.17
CA ALA A 263 21.94 1.22 -4.94
C ALA A 263 20.46 1.55 -5.13
N THR A 264 19.67 1.56 -4.04
CA THR A 264 18.22 1.80 -4.10
C THR A 264 17.65 2.53 -2.87
N LEU A 265 16.68 3.40 -3.11
CA LEU A 265 15.77 3.93 -2.08
C LEU A 265 14.48 3.10 -2.10
N LEU A 266 14.15 2.41 -1.01
CA LEU A 266 12.97 1.55 -0.91
C LEU A 266 11.82 2.25 -0.20
N ASP A 267 10.69 2.38 -0.88
CA ASP A 267 9.42 2.70 -0.23
C ASP A 267 8.64 1.41 0.09
N LEU A 268 8.58 1.08 1.39
CA LEU A 268 7.87 -0.08 1.91
C LEU A 268 6.51 0.28 2.54
N ASN A 269 6.16 1.57 2.58
CA ASN A 269 4.87 2.03 3.10
C ASN A 269 3.82 1.98 1.99
N VAL A 270 3.20 0.81 1.84
CA VAL A 270 2.24 0.50 0.77
C VAL A 270 0.87 0.12 1.33
N ASP A 271 -0.16 0.16 0.49
CA ASP A 271 -1.54 -0.16 0.86
C ASP A 271 -1.67 -1.55 1.52
N LYS A 272 -2.65 -1.70 2.43
CA LYS A 272 -2.91 -2.93 3.19
C LYS A 272 -3.14 -4.16 2.30
N ASN A 273 -3.64 -3.97 1.08
CA ASN A 273 -3.93 -5.07 0.15
C ASN A 273 -2.69 -5.55 -0.60
N VAL A 274 -1.55 -4.87 -0.48
CA VAL A 274 -0.30 -5.26 -1.13
C VAL A 274 0.30 -6.47 -0.43
N HIS A 275 0.82 -7.41 -1.22
CA HIS A 275 1.44 -8.63 -0.71
C HIS A 275 2.83 -8.35 -0.14
N GLN A 276 3.15 -8.95 1.01
CA GLN A 276 4.42 -8.76 1.73
C GLN A 276 5.68 -9.08 0.90
N THR A 277 5.54 -9.91 -0.14
CA THR A 277 6.65 -10.27 -1.05
C THR A 277 7.21 -9.06 -1.80
N LEU A 278 6.46 -7.96 -1.91
CA LEU A 278 6.94 -6.73 -2.52
C LEU A 278 8.24 -6.26 -1.86
N GLY A 279 8.30 -6.26 -0.52
CA GLY A 279 9.51 -5.85 0.21
C GLY A 279 10.68 -6.78 -0.05
N THR A 280 10.44 -8.10 -0.10
CA THR A 280 11.49 -9.07 -0.43
C THR A 280 12.00 -8.89 -1.87
N VAL A 281 11.11 -8.68 -2.84
CA VAL A 281 11.50 -8.46 -4.24
C VAL A 281 12.34 -7.19 -4.35
N ALA A 282 11.90 -6.08 -3.74
CA ALA A 282 12.63 -4.82 -3.79
C ALA A 282 13.97 -4.88 -3.05
N ALA A 283 14.01 -5.44 -1.84
CA ALA A 283 15.23 -5.51 -1.03
C ALA A 283 16.29 -6.45 -1.63
N SER A 284 15.87 -7.51 -2.32
CA SER A 284 16.78 -8.45 -2.98
C SER A 284 17.40 -7.91 -4.29
N ARG A 285 17.19 -6.63 -4.64
CA ARG A 285 17.80 -6.02 -5.82
C ARG A 285 19.23 -5.53 -5.58
N VAL A 286 19.61 -5.28 -4.34
CA VAL A 286 20.95 -4.81 -3.95
C VAL A 286 21.81 -5.95 -3.40
N ARG A 287 23.13 -5.75 -3.38
CA ARG A 287 24.10 -6.76 -2.91
C ARG A 287 24.45 -6.58 -1.44
N SER A 288 24.45 -5.35 -0.93
CA SER A 288 24.79 -5.01 0.45
C SER A 288 23.71 -4.17 1.11
N ARG A 289 23.72 -4.17 2.45
CA ARG A 289 22.92 -3.24 3.26
C ARG A 289 23.35 -1.78 3.08
N GLU A 290 24.58 -1.55 2.65
CA GLU A 290 25.15 -0.20 2.42
C GLU A 290 24.58 0.45 1.16
N ASP A 291 24.08 -0.38 0.25
CA ASP A 291 23.52 0.02 -1.04
C ASP A 291 22.00 0.28 -0.96
N VAL A 292 21.40 0.22 0.23
CA VAL A 292 19.96 0.35 0.40
C VAL A 292 19.59 1.30 1.53
N LEU A 293 18.69 2.24 1.22
CA LEU A 293 18.07 3.10 2.21
C LEU A 293 16.55 2.91 2.19
N ILE A 294 15.93 2.97 3.36
CA ILE A 294 14.48 2.99 3.48
C ILE A 294 14.02 4.44 3.35
N LEU A 295 13.13 4.71 2.39
CA LEU A 295 12.69 6.06 2.07
C LEU A 295 11.88 6.70 3.22
N ARG A 296 11.07 5.90 3.92
CA ARG A 296 10.22 6.34 5.04
C ARG A 296 9.83 5.17 5.96
N PRO A 297 9.44 5.43 7.23
CA PRO A 297 8.89 4.39 8.11
C PRO A 297 7.72 3.64 7.48
N PHE A 298 7.59 2.35 7.79
CA PHE A 298 6.58 1.47 7.22
C PHE A 298 5.99 0.53 8.28
N PRO A 299 4.74 0.07 8.10
CA PRO A 299 4.08 -0.78 9.08
C PRO A 299 4.72 -2.17 9.21
N LEU A 300 5.20 -2.51 10.41
CA LEU A 300 5.76 -3.83 10.71
C LEU A 300 4.77 -4.98 10.42
N TRP A 301 3.47 -4.76 10.71
CA TRP A 301 2.41 -5.76 10.55
C TRP A 301 2.24 -6.24 9.09
N LEU A 302 2.63 -5.43 8.09
CA LEU A 302 2.59 -5.82 6.68
C LEU A 302 3.55 -6.99 6.38
N PHE A 303 4.70 -7.03 7.06
CA PHE A 303 5.76 -8.02 6.85
C PHE A 303 5.76 -9.14 7.90
N GLN A 304 4.77 -9.16 8.80
CA GLN A 304 4.59 -10.19 9.84
C GLN A 304 3.35 -11.07 9.62
N ARG A 305 2.74 -11.05 8.43
CA ARG A 305 1.53 -11.85 8.13
C ARG A 305 1.82 -13.35 7.94
N GLY A 306 3.09 -13.74 7.95
CA GLY A 306 3.56 -15.10 7.74
C GLY A 306 3.60 -15.48 6.27
N SER A 307 4.50 -16.41 5.91
CA SER A 307 4.66 -16.86 4.52
C SER A 307 3.39 -17.54 4.00
N PRO A 308 3.07 -17.39 2.70
CA PRO A 308 2.03 -18.20 2.09
C PRO A 308 2.42 -19.69 2.21
N GLU A 309 1.52 -20.50 2.74
CA GLU A 309 1.76 -21.95 2.96
C GLU A 309 1.83 -22.74 1.64
N GLY A 310 1.27 -22.19 0.55
CA GLY A 310 1.18 -22.86 -0.75
C GLY A 310 2.54 -23.28 -1.32
N PRO A 311 3.50 -22.34 -1.48
CA PRO A 311 4.87 -22.65 -1.90
C PRO A 311 5.54 -23.76 -1.09
N ASP A 312 5.43 -23.73 0.24
CA ASP A 312 6.04 -24.75 1.11
C ASP A 312 5.42 -26.13 0.90
N LEU A 313 4.08 -26.21 0.79
CA LEU A 313 3.38 -27.46 0.53
C LEU A 313 3.72 -28.04 -0.86
N LEU A 314 3.84 -27.15 -1.87
CA LEU A 314 4.24 -27.55 -3.21
C LEU A 314 5.67 -28.10 -3.20
N LEU A 315 6.61 -27.41 -2.55
CA LEU A 315 8.00 -27.86 -2.45
C LEU A 315 8.11 -29.21 -1.75
N LYS A 316 7.38 -29.42 -0.64
CA LYS A 316 7.32 -30.73 0.04
C LYS A 316 6.82 -31.83 -0.88
N THR A 317 5.75 -31.56 -1.62
CA THR A 317 5.18 -32.50 -2.60
C THR A 317 6.18 -32.83 -3.70
N LEU A 318 6.84 -31.82 -4.27
CA LEU A 318 7.85 -32.00 -5.33
C LEU A 318 9.08 -32.77 -4.83
N ARG A 319 9.45 -32.61 -3.55
CA ARG A 319 10.53 -33.37 -2.89
C ARG A 319 10.13 -34.78 -2.46
N LYS A 320 8.87 -35.18 -2.69
CA LYS A 320 8.28 -36.45 -2.22
C LYS A 320 8.30 -36.59 -0.69
N GLU A 321 8.33 -35.47 0.03
CA GLU A 321 8.14 -35.45 1.46
C GLU A 321 6.66 -35.69 1.80
N PRO A 322 6.35 -36.43 2.88
CA PRO A 322 4.96 -36.66 3.27
C PRO A 322 4.30 -35.33 3.68
N VAL A 323 3.25 -34.95 2.95
CA VAL A 323 2.37 -33.83 3.31
C VAL A 323 1.16 -34.38 4.04
N ASP A 324 0.99 -34.00 5.31
CA ASP A 324 -0.22 -34.33 6.07
C ASP A 324 -1.40 -33.46 5.61
N TRP A 325 -2.02 -33.88 4.51
CA TRP A 325 -3.20 -33.24 3.95
C TRP A 325 -4.39 -33.23 4.91
N LYS A 326 -4.44 -34.17 5.87
CA LYS A 326 -5.51 -34.24 6.85
C LYS A 326 -5.35 -33.12 7.88
N ALA A 327 -4.18 -33.00 8.49
CA ALA A 327 -3.85 -31.90 9.40
C ALA A 327 -3.96 -30.52 8.71
N TRP A 328 -3.57 -30.41 7.44
CA TRP A 328 -3.72 -29.18 6.69
C TRP A 328 -5.19 -28.79 6.47
N ARG A 329 -6.05 -29.72 6.05
CA ARG A 329 -7.50 -29.47 5.90
C ARG A 329 -8.17 -29.13 7.23
N GLU A 330 -7.79 -29.84 8.30
CA GLU A 330 -8.24 -29.55 9.68
C GLU A 330 -7.88 -28.13 10.13
N SER A 331 -6.72 -27.63 9.73
CA SER A 331 -6.28 -26.27 10.05
C SER A 331 -7.03 -25.17 9.28
N LYS A 332 -7.51 -25.47 8.06
CA LYS A 332 -8.17 -24.51 7.16
C LYS A 332 -9.67 -24.46 7.33
N ASN A 333 -10.29 -25.61 7.52
CA ASN A 333 -11.73 -25.73 7.65
C ASN A 333 -12.00 -26.73 8.76
N PRO A 334 -11.97 -26.29 10.03
CA PRO A 334 -12.18 -27.20 11.14
C PRO A 334 -13.52 -27.91 10.93
N PHE A 335 -13.56 -29.20 11.25
CA PHE A 335 -14.75 -30.03 11.14
C PHE A 335 -15.00 -30.73 12.47
N ALA A 336 -16.27 -30.99 12.77
CA ALA A 336 -16.68 -31.65 13.99
C ALA A 336 -17.80 -32.65 13.71
N ALA A 337 -17.82 -33.75 14.47
CA ALA A 337 -18.95 -34.66 14.47
C ALA A 337 -20.13 -34.00 15.18
N CYS A 338 -21.31 -34.04 14.57
CA CYS A 338 -22.54 -33.62 15.23
C CYS A 338 -22.90 -34.63 16.32
N GLY A 339 -23.07 -34.21 17.57
CA GLY A 339 -23.50 -35.08 18.67
C GLY A 339 -24.92 -35.64 18.54
N SER A 340 -25.74 -35.10 17.62
CA SER A 340 -27.09 -35.60 17.34
C SER A 340 -27.15 -36.59 16.16
N CYS A 341 -26.44 -36.33 15.05
CA CYS A 341 -26.49 -37.20 13.86
C CYS A 341 -25.19 -37.97 13.56
N GLY A 342 -24.13 -37.78 14.34
CA GLY A 342 -22.85 -38.45 14.16
C GLY A 342 -22.05 -38.02 12.92
N HIS A 343 -22.65 -37.31 11.97
CA HIS A 343 -21.97 -36.90 10.74
C HIS A 343 -20.91 -35.82 11.00
N VAL A 344 -19.74 -36.00 10.40
CA VAL A 344 -18.66 -35.01 10.36
C VAL A 344 -19.07 -33.89 9.41
N LYS A 345 -19.22 -32.67 9.94
CA LYS A 345 -19.62 -31.50 9.16
C LYS A 345 -18.59 -30.37 9.31
N ASP A 346 -18.48 -29.56 8.26
CA ASP A 346 -17.60 -28.38 8.24
C ASP A 346 -18.09 -27.26 9.17
N PHE A 347 -17.23 -26.25 9.41
CA PHE A 347 -17.52 -25.22 10.39
C PHE A 347 -18.76 -24.38 10.13
N ALA A 348 -19.07 -24.15 8.85
CA ALA A 348 -20.22 -23.37 8.47
C ALA A 348 -21.55 -24.07 8.81
N ASN A 349 -21.53 -25.34 9.23
CA ASN A 349 -22.72 -26.10 9.63
C ASN A 349 -22.99 -26.07 11.15
N PHE A 350 -22.26 -25.29 11.94
CA PHE A 350 -22.47 -25.13 13.39
C PHE A 350 -22.70 -23.66 13.76
N SER A 351 -23.47 -23.41 14.84
CA SER A 351 -23.67 -22.06 15.37
C SER A 351 -22.40 -21.56 16.10
N TYR A 352 -22.25 -20.23 16.26
CA TYR A 352 -21.04 -19.60 16.84
C TYR A 352 -20.67 -20.16 18.23
N VAL A 353 -21.69 -20.62 18.98
CA VAL A 353 -21.57 -21.02 20.38
C VAL A 353 -21.38 -22.54 20.53
N GLU A 354 -21.75 -23.34 19.53
CA GLU A 354 -21.98 -24.78 19.68
C GLU A 354 -21.12 -25.69 18.80
N TRP A 355 -19.88 -25.27 18.54
CA TRP A 355 -18.87 -26.09 17.86
C TRP A 355 -18.76 -27.51 18.45
N GLY A 356 -19.19 -28.53 17.70
CA GLY A 356 -19.10 -29.94 18.07
C GLY A 356 -20.23 -30.50 18.95
N LYS A 357 -21.31 -29.74 19.20
CA LYS A 357 -22.49 -30.24 19.93
C LYS A 357 -23.59 -30.73 18.99
N VAL A 358 -24.24 -29.83 18.24
CA VAL A 358 -25.31 -30.17 17.29
C VAL A 358 -25.17 -29.30 16.05
N CYS A 359 -25.28 -29.87 14.86
CA CYS A 359 -25.20 -29.10 13.62
C CYS A 359 -26.50 -28.35 13.34
N LEU A 360 -26.43 -27.22 12.63
CA LEU A 360 -27.56 -26.35 12.27
C LEU A 360 -28.71 -27.10 11.59
N HIS A 361 -28.41 -28.17 10.85
CA HIS A 361 -29.41 -29.03 10.24
C HIS A 361 -30.22 -29.84 11.27
N CYS A 362 -29.54 -30.40 12.27
CA CYS A 362 -30.19 -31.14 13.36
C CYS A 362 -30.90 -30.19 14.33
N GLU A 363 -30.32 -29.02 14.59
CA GLU A 363 -30.93 -27.96 15.41
C GLU A 363 -32.26 -27.47 14.80
N LYS A 364 -32.34 -27.38 13.46
CA LYS A 364 -33.56 -26.99 12.73
C LYS A 364 -34.48 -28.16 12.35
N GLY A 365 -34.32 -29.32 12.99
CA GLY A 365 -35.21 -30.47 12.81
C GLY A 365 -35.20 -31.08 11.41
N GLY A 366 -34.07 -31.03 10.70
CA GLY A 366 -33.88 -31.68 9.40
C GLY A 366 -34.51 -30.98 8.19
N LYS A 367 -35.18 -29.83 8.39
CA LYS A 367 -36.01 -29.21 7.34
C LYS A 367 -35.25 -28.33 6.33
N THR A 368 -33.97 -28.00 6.57
CA THR A 368 -33.14 -27.23 5.62
C THR A 368 -31.64 -27.53 5.75
N ASN A 369 -30.89 -27.43 4.65
CA ASN A 369 -29.42 -27.37 4.64
C ASN A 369 -28.94 -25.92 4.71
N GLY A 370 -29.20 -25.26 5.84
CA GLY A 370 -28.69 -23.91 6.08
C GLY A 370 -27.21 -23.95 6.43
N LYS A 371 -26.33 -23.58 5.49
CA LYS A 371 -24.94 -23.23 5.80
C LYS A 371 -24.90 -21.79 6.30
N ARG A 372 -24.07 -21.51 7.31
CA ARG A 372 -23.74 -20.13 7.69
C ARG A 372 -23.14 -19.43 6.48
N LYS A 373 -23.68 -18.27 6.10
CA LYS A 373 -23.03 -17.38 5.13
C LYS A 373 -21.83 -16.76 5.86
N ILE A 374 -20.63 -17.25 5.54
CA ILE A 374 -19.39 -16.58 5.97
C ILE A 374 -19.28 -15.37 5.03
N SER A 375 -19.62 -14.18 5.52
CA SER A 375 -19.41 -12.95 4.75
C SER A 375 -17.93 -12.82 4.42
N GLY A 376 -17.61 -12.29 3.24
CA GLY A 376 -16.25 -12.04 2.76
C GLY A 376 -15.54 -10.92 3.52
N ASP A 377 -15.86 -10.72 4.80
CA ASP A 377 -15.21 -9.74 5.65
C ASP A 377 -13.81 -10.28 5.98
N ALA A 378 -12.78 -9.54 5.55
CA ALA A 378 -11.38 -9.93 5.62
C ALA A 378 -10.89 -10.33 7.03
N GLU A 379 -11.59 -9.90 8.08
CA GLU A 379 -11.30 -10.24 9.48
C GLU A 379 -11.48 -11.74 9.77
N ILE A 380 -12.45 -12.42 9.15
CA ILE A 380 -12.71 -13.85 9.41
C ILE A 380 -11.58 -14.73 8.85
N PHE A 381 -10.94 -14.30 7.77
CA PHE A 381 -9.84 -14.99 7.10
C PHE A 381 -8.46 -14.57 7.64
N THR A 382 -8.42 -13.61 8.57
CA THR A 382 -7.17 -13.21 9.22
C THR A 382 -6.65 -14.38 10.04
N LYS A 383 -5.38 -14.76 9.84
CA LYS A 383 -4.76 -15.89 10.54
C LYS A 383 -4.09 -15.39 11.81
N HIS A 384 -4.26 -16.13 12.90
CA HIS A 384 -3.53 -15.93 14.14
C HIS A 384 -2.84 -17.23 14.55
N VAL A 385 -1.66 -17.11 15.16
CA VAL A 385 -0.92 -18.24 15.71
C VAL A 385 -1.41 -18.50 17.13
N CYS A 386 -1.68 -19.77 17.46
CA CYS A 386 -2.04 -20.17 18.81
C CYS A 386 -0.79 -20.35 19.67
N ASP A 387 -0.69 -19.67 20.82
CA ASP A 387 0.47 -19.74 21.72
C ASP A 387 0.66 -21.10 22.41
N VAL A 388 -0.36 -21.97 22.40
CA VAL A 388 -0.28 -23.29 23.04
C VAL A 388 0.14 -24.38 22.06
N CYS A 389 -0.44 -24.39 20.86
CA CYS A 389 -0.18 -25.44 19.88
C CYS A 389 0.73 -25.01 18.72
N GLY A 390 1.09 -23.73 18.65
CA GLY A 390 1.91 -23.16 17.56
C GLY A 390 1.24 -23.13 16.19
N CYS A 391 0.03 -23.68 16.05
CA CYS A 391 -0.65 -23.75 14.75
C CYS A 391 -1.24 -22.38 14.37
N SER A 392 -1.01 -21.98 13.12
CA SER A 392 -1.70 -20.87 12.48
C SER A 392 -3.14 -21.28 12.15
N LYS A 393 -4.12 -20.60 12.75
CA LYS A 393 -5.55 -20.86 12.56
C LYS A 393 -6.27 -19.56 12.20
N MET A 394 -7.42 -19.64 11.53
CA MET A 394 -8.21 -18.45 11.19
C MET A 394 -8.79 -17.80 12.45
N ALA A 395 -9.10 -16.51 12.39
CA ALA A 395 -9.71 -15.72 13.45
C ALA A 395 -10.91 -16.44 14.09
N ALA A 396 -11.76 -17.10 13.29
CA ALA A 396 -12.89 -17.87 13.80
C ALA A 396 -12.53 -19.06 14.72
N ALA A 397 -11.27 -19.53 14.71
CA ALA A 397 -10.79 -20.58 15.61
C ALA A 397 -10.36 -20.06 17.00
N PHE A 398 -10.47 -18.75 17.23
CA PHE A 398 -10.17 -18.07 18.48
C PHE A 398 -11.42 -17.42 19.07
N PRO A 399 -11.52 -17.30 20.40
CA PRO A 399 -12.61 -16.56 21.03
C PRO A 399 -12.60 -15.07 20.63
N VAL A 400 -13.75 -14.50 20.26
CA VAL A 400 -13.86 -13.09 19.79
C VAL A 400 -13.23 -12.10 20.76
N ALA A 401 -13.43 -12.34 22.06
CA ALA A 401 -12.90 -11.50 23.12
C ALA A 401 -11.37 -11.39 23.12
N GLN A 402 -10.65 -12.43 22.66
CA GLN A 402 -9.19 -12.43 22.53
C GLN A 402 -8.72 -11.74 21.24
N LEU A 403 -9.55 -11.74 20.20
CA LEU A 403 -9.22 -11.12 18.91
C LEU A 403 -9.27 -9.59 18.96
N ARG A 404 -10.10 -9.04 19.86
CA ARG A 404 -10.25 -7.60 20.10
C ARG A 404 -9.19 -7.01 21.04
N GLN A 405 -8.28 -7.84 21.56
CA GLN A 405 -7.20 -7.40 22.44
C GLN A 405 -5.94 -7.12 21.60
N GLU A 406 -5.37 -5.92 21.76
CA GLU A 406 -4.17 -5.45 21.07
C GLU A 406 -3.06 -5.18 22.10
N GLY A 407 -1.82 -5.61 21.81
CA GLY A 407 -0.66 -5.42 22.68
C GLY A 407 0.39 -6.54 22.54
N PRO A 408 1.68 -6.27 22.81
CA PRO A 408 2.78 -7.22 22.62
C PRO A 408 2.74 -8.43 23.58
N ASP A 409 2.07 -8.31 24.73
CA ASP A 409 1.97 -9.37 25.75
C ASP A 409 0.67 -10.20 25.67
N VAL A 410 -0.18 -9.95 24.67
CA VAL A 410 -1.50 -10.60 24.55
C VAL A 410 -1.34 -12.00 23.94
N LYS A 411 -1.43 -13.03 24.80
CA LYS A 411 -1.42 -14.44 24.37
C LYS A 411 -2.77 -14.85 23.76
N LYS A 412 -2.78 -15.30 22.51
CA LYS A 412 -3.96 -15.79 21.78
C LYS A 412 -3.98 -17.31 21.78
N VAL A 413 -5.05 -17.89 22.35
CA VAL A 413 -5.19 -19.34 22.48
C VAL A 413 -6.45 -19.80 21.76
N CYS A 414 -6.28 -20.72 20.80
CA CYS A 414 -7.40 -21.23 20.02
C CYS A 414 -8.42 -21.94 20.93
N THR A 415 -9.70 -21.91 20.54
CA THR A 415 -10.81 -22.42 21.34
C THR A 415 -10.62 -23.87 21.78
N GLN A 416 -9.98 -24.69 20.95
CA GLN A 416 -9.69 -26.10 21.26
C GLN A 416 -8.62 -26.24 22.35
N CYS A 417 -7.55 -25.46 22.30
CA CYS A 417 -6.53 -25.43 23.35
C CYS A 417 -7.07 -24.81 24.64
N ALA A 418 -7.98 -23.83 24.53
CA ALA A 418 -8.64 -23.22 25.69
C ALA A 418 -9.54 -24.24 26.42
N ARG A 419 -10.32 -25.04 25.68
CA ARG A 419 -11.19 -26.09 26.24
C ARG A 419 -10.42 -27.27 26.84
N ASN A 420 -9.21 -27.54 26.37
CA ASN A 420 -8.35 -28.61 26.91
C ASN A 420 -7.54 -28.18 28.15
N ARG A 421 -7.73 -26.95 28.66
CA ARG A 421 -7.10 -26.52 29.91
C ARG A 421 -7.74 -27.25 31.08
N ARG A 422 -6.92 -27.91 31.90
CA ARG A 422 -7.38 -28.67 33.08
C ARG A 422 -7.69 -27.77 34.27
N THR A 423 -7.09 -26.58 34.34
CA THR A 423 -7.25 -25.63 35.44
C THR A 423 -7.33 -24.19 34.93
N LEU A 424 -8.10 -23.36 35.61
CA LEU A 424 -8.34 -21.94 35.32
C LEU A 424 -8.28 -21.15 36.64
N SER A 425 -7.74 -19.94 36.59
CA SER A 425 -7.73 -19.05 37.75
C SER A 425 -8.93 -18.11 37.71
N CYS A 426 -9.68 -18.07 38.81
CA CYS A 426 -10.84 -17.20 38.95
C CYS A 426 -10.39 -15.74 39.14
N SER A 427 -10.91 -14.84 38.31
CA SER A 427 -10.63 -13.40 38.36
C SER A 427 -11.19 -12.69 39.61
N ILE A 428 -12.17 -13.30 40.29
CA ILE A 428 -12.85 -12.70 41.44
C ILE A 428 -12.21 -13.16 42.75
N CYS A 429 -12.02 -14.48 42.92
CA CYS A 429 -11.48 -15.03 44.17
C CYS A 429 -9.98 -15.37 44.11
N GLY A 430 -9.33 -15.20 42.96
CA GLY A 430 -7.91 -15.46 42.76
C GLY A 430 -7.50 -16.94 42.79
N LYS A 431 -8.41 -17.86 43.13
CA LYS A 431 -8.09 -19.29 43.27
C LYS A 431 -8.05 -19.99 41.92
N THR A 432 -7.04 -20.85 41.73
CA THR A 432 -6.98 -21.80 40.61
C THR A 432 -7.88 -23.00 40.89
N LYS A 433 -8.84 -23.24 40.00
CA LYS A 433 -9.83 -24.32 40.11
C LYS A 433 -9.83 -25.18 38.84
N PRO A 434 -10.30 -26.45 38.92
CA PRO A 434 -10.50 -27.28 37.73
C PRO A 434 -11.53 -26.66 36.78
N SER A 435 -11.44 -26.99 35.48
CA SER A 435 -12.23 -26.35 34.42
C SER A 435 -13.74 -26.60 34.49
N ASP A 436 -14.17 -27.64 35.20
CA ASP A 436 -15.58 -27.97 35.50
C ASP A 436 -16.22 -27.00 36.51
N ALA A 437 -15.41 -26.31 37.31
CA ALA A 437 -15.85 -25.25 38.22
C ALA A 437 -16.14 -23.92 37.51
N PHE A 438 -16.12 -23.89 36.17
CA PHE A 438 -16.38 -22.72 35.32
C PHE A 438 -17.42 -23.07 34.25
N ASP A 439 -18.30 -22.12 33.94
CA ASP A 439 -19.20 -22.26 32.80
C ASP A 439 -18.42 -22.40 31.48
N ALA A 440 -18.97 -23.15 30.53
CA ALA A 440 -18.34 -23.41 29.23
C ALA A 440 -17.98 -22.13 28.46
N THR A 441 -18.75 -21.06 28.65
CA THR A 441 -18.46 -19.74 28.05
C THR A 441 -17.23 -19.08 28.71
N MET A 442 -17.05 -19.27 30.02
CA MET A 442 -15.98 -18.67 30.82
C MET A 442 -14.63 -19.36 30.57
N CYS A 443 -14.63 -20.65 30.27
CA CYS A 443 -13.45 -21.41 29.85
C CYS A 443 -12.83 -20.89 28.52
N THR A 444 -13.56 -20.06 27.77
CA THR A 444 -13.10 -19.48 26.50
C THR A 444 -12.64 -18.03 26.63
N LEU A 445 -12.76 -17.41 27.81
CA LEU A 445 -12.34 -16.03 28.05
C LEU A 445 -10.80 -15.87 28.17
N PRO A 446 -10.27 -14.66 27.95
CA PRO A 446 -8.87 -14.34 28.15
C PRO A 446 -8.37 -14.68 29.56
N HIS A 447 -7.05 -14.90 29.69
CA HIS A 447 -6.45 -15.20 30.99
C HIS A 447 -6.70 -14.06 31.98
N GLY A 448 -7.22 -14.37 33.17
CA GLY A 448 -7.58 -13.36 34.18
C GLY A 448 -8.98 -12.75 34.04
N CYS A 449 -9.79 -13.19 33.07
CA CYS A 449 -11.18 -12.70 32.90
C CYS A 449 -12.26 -13.72 33.28
N ALA A 450 -11.89 -14.98 33.57
CA ALA A 450 -12.85 -16.05 33.88
C ALA A 450 -13.26 -16.04 35.36
N ALA A 451 -14.56 -16.03 35.64
CA ALA A 451 -15.10 -16.19 36.99
C ALA A 451 -15.60 -17.62 37.21
N CYS A 452 -15.30 -18.25 38.35
CA CYS A 452 -15.85 -19.58 38.68
C CYS A 452 -17.35 -19.50 39.02
N THR A 453 -18.04 -20.62 38.87
CA THR A 453 -19.51 -20.72 39.01
C THR A 453 -19.98 -20.23 40.38
N ASP A 454 -19.25 -20.55 41.46
CA ASP A 454 -19.56 -20.09 42.82
C ASP A 454 -19.56 -18.55 42.91
N CYS A 455 -18.53 -17.90 42.36
CA CYS A 455 -18.41 -16.45 42.37
C CYS A 455 -19.45 -15.77 41.47
N GLN A 456 -19.89 -16.42 40.39
CA GLN A 456 -20.98 -15.92 39.57
C GLN A 456 -22.33 -16.00 40.29
N GLN A 457 -22.56 -17.07 41.05
CA GLN A 457 -23.77 -17.25 41.85
C GLN A 457 -23.85 -16.27 43.02
N GLU A 458 -22.73 -15.93 43.65
CA GLU A 458 -22.68 -14.89 44.71
C GLU A 458 -22.92 -13.46 44.19
N LEU A 459 -22.61 -13.19 42.90
CA LEU A 459 -22.84 -11.87 42.27
C LEU A 459 -24.27 -11.70 41.73
N HIS A 460 -24.95 -12.79 41.40
CA HIS A 460 -26.30 -12.78 40.83
C HIS A 460 -27.36 -12.05 41.70
N PRO A 461 -27.36 -12.16 43.04
CA PRO A 461 -28.26 -11.39 43.92
C PRO A 461 -27.93 -9.89 43.99
N LYS A 462 -26.65 -9.51 43.88
CA LYS A 462 -26.20 -8.10 43.93
C LYS A 462 -26.56 -7.34 42.64
N ALA A 463 -26.52 -8.00 41.49
CA ALA A 463 -26.92 -7.40 40.21
C ALA A 463 -28.42 -7.06 40.11
N LYS A 464 -29.29 -7.80 40.82
CA LYS A 464 -30.74 -7.51 40.88
C LYS A 464 -31.09 -6.28 41.72
N ARG A 465 -30.27 -5.91 42.71
CA ARG A 465 -30.46 -4.69 43.53
C ARG A 465 -30.03 -3.40 42.85
N LEU A 466 -29.22 -3.47 41.78
CA LEU A 466 -28.74 -2.31 41.02
C LEU A 466 -29.60 -1.98 39.78
N ARG A 467 -30.64 -2.78 39.52
CA ARG A 467 -31.63 -2.55 38.45
C ARG A 467 -33.05 -2.35 39.00
N GLY A 468 -33.17 -2.04 40.29
CA GLY A 468 -34.41 -1.66 40.95
C GLY A 468 -34.50 -0.16 41.08
#